data_AF-A0A7V6LH95-F1
#
_entry.id   AF-A0A7V6LH95-F1
#
_cell.length_a   1.000
_cell.length_b   1.000
_cell.length_c   1.000
_cell.angle_alpha   90.00
_cell.angle_beta   90.00
_cell.angle_gamma   90.00
#
_symmetry.space_group_name_H-M   'P 1'
#
loop_
_entity.id
_entity.type
_entity.pdbx_description
1 polymer ?
#
loop_
_entity_poly.entity_id
_entity_poly.type
_entity_poly.pdbx_seq_one_letter_code
_entity_poly.pdbx_strand_id
1 'polypeptide(L)'
;MKSKSKKTVKTEVSAKPQAKPLAKSAPKKTPAKCAAKAPAKCAAKKAAPKNQRVVFCVRAEPGSKVFLAGSFNNWNPTAKKMVDKKADGTFVVALQLPPGEYQYKFVIDGTWCADPECPDWVQNDHGTLNSVKRVD
;
A
#
# COMPACT_ATOMS: atom_id res chain seq x y z
N MET A 1 45.56 15.06 42.18
CA MET A 1 44.65 13.93 42.47
C MET A 1 43.36 14.18 41.68
N LYS A 2 43.13 13.51 40.54
CA LYS A 2 42.16 12.41 40.37
C LYS A 2 40.79 12.74 40.98
N SER A 3 39.78 13.14 40.21
CA SER A 3 38.69 12.29 39.64
C SER A 3 37.38 13.09 39.83
N LYS A 4 36.27 12.99 39.10
CA LYS A 4 35.80 12.18 37.96
C LYS A 4 34.55 12.91 37.43
N SER A 5 34.36 12.87 36.11
CA SER A 5 33.13 13.26 35.42
C SER A 5 31.91 12.43 35.87
N LYS A 6 30.72 13.03 35.85
CA LYS A 6 29.47 12.31 35.55
C LYS A 6 28.69 13.09 34.51
N LYS A 7 28.63 12.50 33.32
CA LYS A 7 27.86 12.91 32.15
C LYS A 7 26.48 12.26 32.30
N THR A 8 25.42 13.06 32.38
CA THR A 8 24.04 12.55 32.30
C THR A 8 23.54 12.83 30.89
N VAL A 9 23.28 11.75 30.14
CA VAL A 9 22.71 11.78 28.80
C VAL A 9 21.19 11.88 28.96
N LYS A 10 20.59 12.99 28.50
CA LYS A 10 19.15 13.08 28.24
C LYS A 10 18.92 12.46 26.86
N THR A 11 18.22 11.32 26.84
CA THR A 11 17.78 10.67 25.61
C THR A 11 16.54 11.38 25.09
N GLU A 12 16.58 11.73 23.81
CA GLU A 12 15.54 12.41 23.04
C GLU A 12 14.29 11.53 22.86
N VAL A 13 13.11 12.14 23.06
CA VAL A 13 11.85 11.67 22.48
C VAL A 13 11.41 12.78 21.53
N SER A 14 11.76 12.64 20.26
CA SER A 14 11.31 13.57 19.21
C SER A 14 9.91 13.13 18.75
N ALA A 15 8.90 13.58 19.50
CA ALA A 15 7.54 13.66 19.01
C ALA A 15 7.50 14.77 17.94
N LYS A 16 7.14 14.42 16.69
CA LYS A 16 6.83 15.42 15.68
C LYS A 16 5.37 15.25 15.24
N PRO A 17 4.52 16.27 15.46
CA PRO A 17 3.11 16.22 15.09
C PRO A 17 2.98 16.53 13.60
N GLN A 18 1.86 16.11 13.00
CA GLN A 18 0.97 16.98 12.21
C GLN A 18 -0.02 16.15 11.38
N ALA A 19 -1.27 16.16 11.82
CA ALA A 19 -2.41 16.02 10.93
C ALA A 19 -2.74 17.40 10.36
N LYS A 20 -2.90 17.52 9.04
CA LYS A 20 -3.70 18.59 8.40
C LYS A 20 -4.46 18.02 7.19
N PRO A 21 -5.68 18.50 6.92
CA PRO A 21 -6.65 17.83 6.08
C PRO A 21 -6.49 18.25 4.63
N LEU A 22 -6.63 17.33 3.67
CA LEU A 22 -6.80 17.72 2.27
C LEU A 22 -8.05 17.08 1.69
N ALA A 23 -9.06 17.94 1.55
CA ALA A 23 -10.27 17.69 0.82
C ALA A 23 -9.99 17.50 -0.67
N LYS A 24 -10.73 16.55 -1.26
CA LYS A 24 -11.33 16.56 -2.60
C LYS A 24 -10.49 17.15 -3.73
N SER A 25 -10.02 16.29 -4.62
CA SER A 25 -9.89 16.61 -6.05
C SER A 25 -9.76 15.34 -6.87
N ALA A 26 -10.85 14.95 -7.53
CA ALA A 26 -10.70 14.21 -8.78
C ALA A 26 -10.18 15.21 -9.83
N PRO A 27 -9.24 14.79 -10.69
CA PRO A 27 -9.42 15.14 -12.08
C PRO A 27 -9.19 13.96 -13.01
N LYS A 28 -10.15 13.83 -13.91
CA LYS A 28 -10.05 13.15 -15.19
C LYS A 28 -8.97 13.81 -16.06
N LYS A 29 -8.32 12.96 -16.87
CA LYS A 29 -7.64 13.20 -18.17
C LYS A 29 -6.18 13.69 -18.15
N THR A 30 -5.33 12.74 -18.55
CA THR A 30 -4.17 12.79 -19.46
C THR A 30 -3.83 14.12 -20.14
N PRO A 31 -2.54 14.29 -20.51
CA PRO A 31 -2.21 14.14 -21.92
C PRO A 31 -1.03 13.17 -22.21
N ALA A 32 -1.07 12.60 -23.42
CA ALA A 32 0.03 11.92 -24.11
C ALA A 32 1.27 12.84 -24.24
N LYS A 33 2.52 12.39 -24.43
CA LYS A 33 3.01 11.56 -25.54
C LYS A 33 4.53 11.41 -25.39
N CYS A 34 5.07 10.22 -25.59
CA CYS A 34 6.41 10.00 -26.16
C CYS A 34 6.32 8.77 -27.05
N ALA A 35 6.58 8.95 -28.35
CA ALA A 35 6.51 7.92 -29.37
C ALA A 35 7.91 7.36 -29.65
N ALA A 36 8.08 6.05 -29.59
CA ALA A 36 9.11 5.31 -30.30
C ALA A 36 8.46 4.04 -30.88
N LYS A 37 8.61 3.86 -32.19
CA LYS A 37 8.00 2.79 -32.98
C LYS A 37 8.66 1.44 -32.66
N ALA A 38 7.86 0.37 -32.56
CA ALA A 38 8.32 -1.03 -32.63
C ALA A 38 7.57 -1.75 -33.76
N PRO A 39 8.23 -2.50 -34.66
CA PRO A 39 7.56 -3.36 -35.63
C PRO A 39 7.20 -4.73 -35.01
N ALA A 40 6.29 -5.42 -35.69
CA ALA A 40 5.45 -6.52 -35.21
C ALA A 40 6.08 -7.93 -35.22
N LYS A 41 5.31 -8.84 -34.57
CA LYS A 41 5.32 -10.33 -34.60
C LYS A 41 6.28 -10.97 -33.58
N CYS A 42 5.91 -12.01 -32.80
CA CYS A 42 5.05 -13.15 -33.08
C CYS A 42 4.22 -13.57 -31.86
N ALA A 43 3.02 -14.10 -32.13
CA ALA A 43 2.12 -14.69 -31.14
C ALA A 43 2.70 -15.97 -30.53
N ALA A 44 2.78 -16.00 -29.20
CA ALA A 44 2.68 -17.23 -28.43
C ALA A 44 1.31 -17.20 -27.74
N LYS A 45 0.42 -18.14 -28.09
CA LYS A 45 -0.80 -18.38 -27.31
C LYS A 45 -0.39 -18.87 -25.92
N LYS A 46 -0.11 -17.96 -24.99
CA LYS A 46 -0.06 -18.31 -23.56
C LYS A 46 -1.49 -18.69 -23.17
N ALA A 47 -1.64 -19.85 -22.54
CA ALA A 47 -2.89 -20.23 -21.88
C ALA A 47 -3.39 -19.03 -21.05
N ALA A 48 -4.70 -18.77 -21.08
CA ALA A 48 -5.28 -17.67 -20.31
C ALA A 48 -4.75 -17.74 -18.86
N PRO A 49 -4.15 -16.66 -18.33
CA PRO A 49 -3.63 -16.67 -16.98
C PRO A 49 -4.76 -17.03 -16.02
N LYS A 50 -4.58 -18.11 -15.25
CA LYS A 50 -5.55 -18.49 -14.22
C LYS A 50 -5.44 -17.47 -13.09
N ASN A 51 -6.57 -16.89 -12.68
CA ASN A 51 -6.56 -15.97 -11.55
C ASN A 51 -6.17 -16.73 -10.27
N GLN A 52 -5.20 -16.20 -9.54
CA GLN A 52 -4.76 -16.72 -8.25
C GLN A 52 -5.55 -16.07 -7.12
N ARG A 53 -5.87 -16.86 -6.09
CA ARG A 53 -6.49 -16.34 -4.86
C ARG A 53 -5.40 -15.74 -3.97
N VAL A 54 -5.32 -14.42 -3.93
CA VAL A 54 -4.38 -13.66 -3.10
C VAL A 54 -5.10 -13.17 -1.85
N VAL A 55 -4.49 -13.42 -0.69
CA VAL A 55 -5.00 -12.95 0.60
C VAL A 55 -4.16 -11.76 1.06
N PHE A 56 -4.83 -10.68 1.44
CA PHE A 56 -4.24 -9.52 2.08
C PHE A 56 -4.72 -9.48 3.53
N CYS A 57 -3.80 -9.19 4.45
CA CYS A 57 -4.06 -9.09 5.87
C CYS A 57 -3.37 -7.84 6.43
N VAL A 58 -3.98 -7.22 7.43
CA VAL A 58 -3.38 -6.13 8.19
C VAL A 58 -3.95 -6.12 9.61
N ARG A 59 -3.13 -5.68 10.57
CA ARG A 59 -3.57 -5.44 11.94
C ARG A 59 -3.96 -3.98 12.14
N ALA A 60 -5.11 -3.76 12.75
CA ALA A 60 -5.60 -2.46 13.18
C ALA A 60 -6.41 -2.61 14.47
N GLU A 61 -6.85 -1.49 15.06
CA GLU A 61 -7.73 -1.52 16.22
C GLU A 61 -9.05 -2.28 15.88
N PRO A 62 -9.54 -3.18 16.76
CA PRO A 62 -10.83 -3.83 16.55
C PRO A 62 -11.96 -2.80 16.36
N GLY A 63 -12.79 -3.00 15.34
CA GLY A 63 -13.87 -2.06 15.00
C GLY A 63 -13.48 -0.94 14.02
N SER A 64 -12.20 -0.80 13.67
CA SER A 64 -11.76 0.12 12.61
C SER A 64 -12.38 -0.20 11.24
N LYS A 65 -12.55 0.84 10.43
CA LYS A 65 -12.95 0.68 9.02
C LYS A 65 -11.70 0.54 8.16
N VAL A 66 -11.39 -0.70 7.80
CA VAL A 66 -10.24 -1.01 6.95
C VAL A 66 -10.67 -1.29 5.52
N PHE A 67 -10.01 -0.63 4.58
CA PHE A 67 -10.16 -0.85 3.14
C PHE A 67 -8.81 -1.13 2.48
N LEU A 68 -8.87 -1.79 1.34
CA LEU A 68 -7.73 -2.09 0.49
C LEU A 68 -7.82 -1.27 -0.80
N ALA A 69 -6.75 -0.54 -1.11
CA ALA A 69 -6.61 0.24 -2.33
C ALA A 69 -5.32 -0.14 -3.05
N GLY A 70 -5.37 -0.26 -4.37
CA GLY A 70 -4.20 -0.63 -5.17
C GLY A 70 -4.44 -0.49 -6.67
N SER A 71 -3.44 -0.87 -7.46
CA SER A 71 -3.49 -0.77 -8.93
C SER A 71 -4.67 -1.56 -9.53
N PHE A 72 -5.06 -2.67 -8.92
CA PHE A 72 -6.19 -3.51 -9.36
C PHE A 72 -7.58 -2.88 -9.15
N ASN A 73 -7.72 -1.88 -8.27
CA ASN A 73 -8.99 -1.18 -8.04
C ASN A 73 -8.88 0.33 -8.28
N ASN A 74 -7.91 0.75 -9.11
CA ASN A 74 -7.70 2.14 -9.47
C ASN A 74 -7.45 3.05 -8.25
N TRP A 75 -6.80 2.51 -7.20
CA TRP A 75 -6.53 3.19 -5.94
C TRP A 75 -7.78 3.72 -5.23
N ASN A 76 -8.93 3.07 -5.40
CA ASN A 76 -10.16 3.49 -4.75
C ASN A 76 -10.15 3.12 -3.24
N PRO A 77 -10.17 4.12 -2.33
CA PRO A 77 -10.02 3.90 -0.88
C PRO A 77 -11.25 3.30 -0.20
N THR A 78 -12.39 3.21 -0.89
CA THR A 78 -13.65 2.72 -0.29
C THR A 78 -14.23 1.52 -1.04
N ALA A 79 -13.68 1.15 -2.21
CA ALA A 79 -14.21 0.08 -3.05
C ALA A 79 -14.08 -1.32 -2.43
N LYS A 80 -12.99 -1.58 -1.67
CA LYS A 80 -12.73 -2.92 -1.13
C LYS A 80 -12.58 -2.90 0.39
N LYS A 81 -13.70 -3.09 1.10
CA LYS A 81 -13.72 -3.23 2.55
C LYS A 81 -13.10 -4.58 2.98
N MET A 82 -12.25 -4.54 4.01
CA MET A 82 -11.70 -5.72 4.66
C MET A 82 -12.57 -6.13 5.85
N VAL A 83 -12.53 -7.42 6.21
CA VAL A 83 -13.36 -7.98 7.27
C VAL A 83 -12.47 -8.49 8.39
N ASP A 84 -12.74 -8.03 9.61
CA ASP A 84 -12.27 -8.69 10.82
C ASP A 84 -13.36 -9.68 11.25
N LYS A 85 -13.10 -10.97 11.03
CA LYS A 85 -14.04 -12.05 11.38
C LYS A 85 -13.96 -12.45 12.85
N LYS A 86 -12.83 -12.18 13.50
CA LYS A 86 -12.55 -12.64 14.86
C LYS A 86 -12.76 -11.54 15.90
N ALA A 87 -12.99 -10.31 15.46
CA ALA A 87 -13.01 -9.12 16.30
C ALA A 87 -11.69 -8.96 17.09
N ASP A 88 -10.58 -9.44 16.53
CA ASP A 88 -9.24 -9.44 17.16
C ASP A 88 -8.32 -8.37 16.57
N GLY A 89 -8.84 -7.52 15.66
CA GLY A 89 -8.07 -6.50 14.97
C GLY A 89 -7.34 -7.01 13.73
N THR A 90 -7.52 -8.28 13.34
CA THR A 90 -6.96 -8.84 12.11
C THR A 90 -7.95 -8.72 10.96
N PHE A 91 -7.70 -7.75 10.08
CA PHE A 91 -8.53 -7.53 8.91
C PHE A 91 -8.00 -8.35 7.75
N VAL A 92 -8.89 -9.08 7.07
CA VAL A 92 -8.53 -9.98 5.96
C VAL A 92 -9.42 -9.73 4.76
N VAL A 93 -8.84 -9.82 3.56
CA VAL A 93 -9.58 -9.87 2.29
C VAL A 93 -8.90 -10.81 1.31
N ALA A 94 -9.69 -11.57 0.55
CA ALA A 94 -9.20 -12.39 -0.54
C ALA A 94 -9.65 -11.80 -1.89
N LEU A 95 -8.72 -11.73 -2.84
CA LEU A 95 -8.94 -11.28 -4.21
C LEU A 95 -8.50 -12.36 -5.19
N GLN A 96 -9.18 -12.45 -6.32
CA GLN A 96 -8.71 -13.22 -7.47
C GLN A 96 -7.97 -12.27 -8.40
N LEU A 97 -6.66 -12.43 -8.51
CA LEU A 97 -5.80 -11.57 -9.33
C LEU A 97 -5.05 -12.45 -10.35
N PRO A 98 -4.95 -12.04 -11.63
CA PRO A 98 -4.05 -12.72 -12.55
C PRO A 98 -2.59 -12.56 -12.09
N PRO A 99 -1.66 -13.39 -12.59
CA PRO A 99 -0.25 -13.21 -12.34
C PRO A 99 0.23 -11.83 -12.80
N GLY A 100 1.04 -11.19 -11.98
CA GLY A 100 1.50 -9.82 -12.18
C GLY A 100 1.99 -9.18 -10.89
N GLU A 101 2.45 -7.93 -11.01
CA GLU A 101 2.88 -7.11 -9.89
C GLU A 101 1.82 -6.06 -9.56
N TYR A 102 1.43 -5.98 -8.29
CA TYR A 102 0.39 -5.08 -7.80
C TYR A 102 0.94 -4.19 -6.70
N GLN A 103 0.76 -2.88 -6.86
CA GLN A 103 1.00 -1.92 -5.79
C GLN A 103 -0.28 -1.71 -4.98
N TYR A 104 -0.15 -1.62 -3.67
CA TYR A 104 -1.30 -1.45 -2.78
C TYR A 104 -0.95 -0.71 -1.48
N LYS A 105 -2.01 -0.27 -0.79
CA LYS A 105 -2.03 0.31 0.56
C LYS A 105 -3.34 -0.04 1.25
N PHE A 106 -3.30 0.00 2.58
CA PHE A 106 -4.49 -0.05 3.43
C PHE A 106 -4.98 1.36 3.74
N VAL A 107 -6.29 1.50 3.86
CA VAL A 107 -6.94 2.72 4.35
C VAL A 107 -7.67 2.37 5.63
N ILE A 108 -7.10 2.77 6.77
CA ILE A 108 -7.60 2.48 8.11
C ILE A 108 -8.21 3.77 8.66
N ASP A 109 -9.54 3.79 8.80
CA ASP A 109 -10.31 4.96 9.27
C ASP A 109 -9.99 6.26 8.49
N GLY A 110 -9.71 6.11 7.19
CA GLY A 110 -9.36 7.21 6.29
C GLY A 110 -7.87 7.53 6.21
N THR A 111 -7.03 6.88 7.02
CA THR A 111 -5.58 7.04 7.00
C THR A 111 -4.92 6.02 6.06
N TRP A 112 -4.04 6.49 5.18
CA TRP A 112 -3.30 5.61 4.27
C TRP A 112 -2.08 5.00 4.97
N CYS A 113 -2.05 3.67 5.03
CA CYS A 113 -0.99 2.88 5.65
C CYS A 113 -0.39 1.92 4.62
N ALA A 114 0.94 1.92 4.51
CA ALA A 114 1.64 0.83 3.82
C ALA A 114 1.56 -0.44 4.66
N ASP A 115 1.65 -1.60 4.02
CA ASP A 115 1.70 -2.90 4.71
C ASP A 115 3.05 -3.04 5.45
N PRO A 116 3.08 -3.00 6.80
CA PRO A 116 4.33 -3.13 7.55
C PRO A 116 4.98 -4.51 7.43
N GLU A 117 4.23 -5.54 7.02
CA GLU A 117 4.72 -6.91 6.89
C GLU A 117 5.24 -7.22 5.47
N CYS A 118 5.06 -6.29 4.52
CA CYS A 118 5.46 -6.47 3.14
C CYS A 118 6.91 -6.03 2.92
N PRO A 119 7.87 -6.90 2.58
CA PRO A 119 9.28 -6.52 2.45
C PRO A 119 9.58 -5.65 1.21
N ASP A 120 8.68 -5.65 0.23
CA ASP A 120 8.85 -4.95 -1.04
C ASP A 120 8.03 -3.66 -1.07
N TRP A 121 8.70 -2.55 -1.40
CA TRP A 121 8.10 -1.22 -1.47
C TRP A 121 8.58 -0.47 -2.70
N VAL A 122 7.70 0.37 -3.23
CA VAL A 122 8.01 1.31 -4.31
C VAL A 122 7.64 2.72 -3.86
N GLN A 123 8.55 3.67 -4.08
CA GLN A 123 8.29 5.08 -3.85
C GLN A 123 7.27 5.59 -4.88
N ASN A 124 6.26 6.32 -4.42
CA ASN A 124 5.28 6.97 -5.27
C ASN A 124 5.57 8.46 -5.45
N ASP A 125 4.89 9.06 -6.44
CA ASP A 125 5.04 10.48 -6.78
C ASP A 125 4.60 11.44 -5.66
N HIS A 126 3.94 10.92 -4.62
CA HIS A 126 3.49 11.67 -3.45
C HIS A 126 4.51 11.66 -2.30
N GLY A 127 5.74 11.18 -2.55
CA GLY A 127 6.78 11.10 -1.53
C GLY A 127 6.47 10.10 -0.42
N THR A 128 5.58 9.14 -0.68
CA THR A 128 5.25 8.05 0.25
C THR A 128 5.58 6.70 -0.40
N LEU A 129 5.48 5.62 0.37
CA LEU A 129 5.76 4.26 -0.11
C LEU A 129 4.47 3.49 -0.37
N ASN A 130 4.43 2.72 -1.45
CA ASN A 130 3.41 1.71 -1.71
C ASN A 130 4.00 0.33 -1.48
N SER A 131 3.21 -0.59 -0.94
CA SER A 131 3.61 -2.00 -0.79
C SER A 131 3.43 -2.73 -2.12
N VAL A 132 4.29 -3.72 -2.39
CA VAL A 132 4.27 -4.48 -3.64
C VAL A 132 3.90 -5.94 -3.39
N LYS A 133 2.91 -6.44 -4.12
CA LYS A 133 2.51 -7.84 -4.11
C LYS A 133 2.74 -8.44 -5.49
N ARG A 134 3.63 -9.43 -5.58
CA ARG A 134 3.80 -10.27 -6.77
C ARG A 134 2.86 -11.48 -6.70
N VAL A 135 2.31 -11.83 -7.84
CA VAL A 135 1.38 -12.95 -8.04
C VAL A 135 1.90 -13.76 -9.23
N ASP A 136 2.08 -15.07 -9.05
CA ASP A 136 2.74 -15.97 -10.01
C ASP A 136 1.80 -17.03 -10.59
#